data_AF-A0A481S7P0-F1
#
_entry.id   AF-A0A481S7P0-F1
#
_cell.length_a   1.000
_cell.length_b   1.000
_cell.length_c   1.000
_cell.angle_alpha   90.00
_cell.angle_beta   90.00
_cell.angle_gamma   90.00
#
_symmetry.space_group_name_H-M   'P 1'
#
loop_
_entity.id
_entity.type
_entity.pdbx_description
1 polymer ?
#
loop_
_entity_poly.entity_id
_entity_poly.type
_entity_poly.pdbx_seq_one_letter_code
_entity_poly.pdbx_strand_id
1 'polypeptide(L)' 'MKIKIIAPPERKYSVWIGGSILASLSTFQQMWISKQE' A
#
# COMPACT_ATOMS: atom_id res chain seq x y z
N MET A 1 -6.16 27.33 10.90
CA MET A 1 -5.77 25.99 10.44
C MET A 1 -6.99 25.32 9.82
N LYS A 2 -6.98 24.95 8.53
CA LYS A 2 -8.10 24.23 7.89
C LYS A 2 -7.85 22.73 8.01
N ILE A 3 -8.73 22.01 8.67
CA ILE A 3 -8.68 20.54 8.77
C ILE A 3 -9.46 19.95 7.60
N LYS A 4 -8.87 18.98 6.88
CA LYS A 4 -9.52 18.24 5.80
C LYS A 4 -9.61 16.76 6.18
N ILE A 5 -10.84 16.25 6.27
CA ILE A 5 -11.13 14.83 6.53
C ILE A 5 -11.39 14.15 5.18
N ILE A 6 -10.75 13.01 4.93
CA ILE A 6 -10.92 12.20 3.72
C ILE A 6 -11.36 10.81 4.15
N ALA A 7 -12.54 10.37 3.69
CA ALA A 7 -13.13 9.09 4.06
C ALA A 7 -13.79 8.43 2.84
N PRO A 8 -13.00 7.82 1.94
CA PRO A 8 -13.55 7.18 0.76
C PRO A 8 -14.48 5.99 1.13
N PRO A 9 -15.46 5.64 0.27
CA PRO A 9 -16.35 4.49 0.47
C PRO A 9 -15.61 3.16 0.61
N GLU A 10 -14.58 2.95 -0.21
CA GLU A 10 -13.75 1.74 -0.29
C GLU A 10 -12.74 1.58 0.85
N ARG A 11 -12.76 2.47 1.85
CA ARG A 11 -11.81 2.46 2.97
C ARG A 11 -11.66 1.11 3.67
N LYS A 12 -12.72 0.29 3.69
CA LYS A 12 -12.71 -1.09 4.23
C LYS A 12 -11.61 -1.95 3.60
N TYR A 13 -11.33 -1.76 2.31
CA TYR A 13 -10.34 -2.53 1.56
C TYR A 13 -9.13 -1.69 1.12
N SER A 14 -9.09 -0.40 1.46
CA SER A 14 -8.02 0.52 1.05
C SER A 14 -6.62 0.02 1.38
N VAL A 15 -6.44 -0.61 2.55
CA VAL A 15 -5.15 -1.21 2.96
C VAL A 15 -4.75 -2.36 2.03
N TRP A 16 -5.70 -3.23 1.71
CA TRP A 16 -5.44 -4.38 0.85
C TRP A 16 -5.18 -3.96 -0.61
N ILE A 17 -5.93 -2.96 -1.10
CA ILE A 17 -5.72 -2.35 -2.42
C ILE A 17 -4.34 -1.68 -2.48
N GLY A 18 -3.95 -0.92 -1.45
CA GLY A 18 -2.62 -0.31 -1.38
C GLY A 18 -1.50 -1.35 -1.36
N GLY A 19 -1.67 -2.43 -0.59
CA GLY A 19 -0.71 -3.53 -0.54
C GLY A 19 -0.58 -4.28 -1.88
N SER A 20 -1.68 -4.53 -2.58
CA SER A 20 -1.65 -5.19 -3.88
C SER A 20 -1.02 -4.32 -4.96
N ILE A 21 -1.28 -3.00 -4.95
CA ILE A 21 -0.59 -2.04 -5.82
C ILE A 21 0.90 -2.06 -5.53
N LEU A 22 1.29 -1.91 -4.26
CA LEU A 22 2.69 -1.87 -3.84
C LEU A 22 3.44 -3.14 -4.25
N ALA A 23 2.88 -4.32 -4.00
CA ALA A 23 3.47 -5.59 -4.38
C ALA A 23 3.61 -5.77 -5.91
N SER A 24 2.79 -5.09 -6.69
CA SER A 24 2.81 -5.13 -8.16
C SER A 24 3.82 -4.17 -8.80
N LEU A 25 4.43 -3.28 -8.01
CA LEU A 25 5.44 -2.35 -8.53
C LEU A 25 6.77 -3.10 -8.76
N SER A 26 7.44 -2.82 -9.88
CA SER A 26 8.77 -3.39 -10.16
C SER A 26 9.81 -2.97 -9.12
N THR A 27 9.69 -1.76 -8.57
CA THR A 27 10.55 -1.26 -7.48
C THR A 27 10.38 -2.04 -6.17
N PHE A 28 9.24 -2.71 -5.97
CA PHE A 28 9.00 -3.50 -4.77
C PHE A 28 9.87 -4.76 -4.70
N GLN A 29 10.34 -5.25 -5.85
CA GLN A 29 11.26 -6.41 -5.91
C GLN A 29 12.57 -6.16 -5.15
N GLN A 30 13.04 -4.91 -5.12
CA GLN A 30 14.27 -4.53 -4.40
C GLN A 30 14.09 -4.53 -2.87
N MET A 31 12.85 -4.62 -2.38
CA MET A 31 12.52 -4.65 -0.95
C MET A 31 12.22 -6.05 -0.44
N TRP A 32 12.32 -7.08 -1.29
CA TRP A 32 12.11 -8.46 -0.86
C TRP A 32 13.25 -8.92 0.03
N ILE A 33 12.90 -9.61 1.11
CA ILE A 33 13.86 -10.33 1.95
C ILE A 33 13.89 -11.77 1.43
N SER A 34 15.08 -12.24 1.06
CA SER A 34 15.25 -13.59 0.53
C SER A 34 15.44 -14.60 1.67
N LYS A 35 15.13 -15.87 1.43
CA LYS A 35 15.30 -16.93 2.46
C LYS A 35 16.78 -17.15 2.83
N GLN A 36 17.69 -16.75 1.96
CA GLN A 36 19.13 -16.91 2.14
C GLN A 36 19.73 -15.89 3.13
N GLU A 37 18.95 -14.89 3.55
CA GLU A 37 19.26 -13.97 4.66
C GLU A 37 18.79 -14.50 6.01
#